data_AF-J9WNR6-F1
#
_entry.id   AF-J9WNR6-F1
#
_cell.length_a   1.000
_cell.length_b   1.000
_cell.length_c   1.000
_cell.angle_alpha   90.00
_cell.angle_beta   90.00
_cell.angle_gamma   90.00
#
_symmetry.space_group_name_H-M   'P 1'
#
loop_
_entity.id
_entity.type
_entity.pdbx_description
1 polymer ?
#
loop_
_entity_poly.entity_id
_entity_poly.type
_entity_poly.pdbx_seq_one_letter_code
_entity_poly.pdbx_strand_id
1 'polypeptide(L)'
;MEIALTYIFGVGRTRSNEILEATGIDKNLRTRDLTDDQLTHLRDYIEANLKVEGDLRREVQADIRRKIEIGCYQGLRHRRGLPVRGQRTKTNARTRKGPKRTIAGKKKAR
;
A
#
# COMPACT_ATOMS: atom_id res chain seq x y z
N MET A 1 -15.62 -11.66 7.90
CA MET A 1 -14.24 -11.37 8.33
C MET A 1 -13.28 -11.16 7.17
N GLU A 2 -13.40 -11.87 6.04
CA GLU A 2 -12.40 -11.78 4.95
C GLU A 2 -12.14 -10.35 4.43
N ILE A 3 -13.18 -9.49 4.37
CA ILE A 3 -13.06 -8.10 3.94
C ILE A 3 -12.60 -7.18 5.08
N ALA A 4 -12.99 -7.46 6.33
CA ALA A 4 -12.67 -6.61 7.47
C ALA A 4 -11.15 -6.51 7.69
N LEU A 5 -10.43 -7.64 7.55
CA LEU A 5 -8.97 -7.66 7.70
C LEU A 5 -8.24 -6.88 6.58
N THR A 6 -8.86 -6.65 5.43
CA THR A 6 -8.23 -5.90 4.31
C THR A 6 -8.08 -4.40 4.59
N TYR A 7 -8.71 -3.89 5.65
CA TYR A 7 -8.48 -2.52 6.11
C TYR A 7 -7.09 -2.35 6.73
N ILE A 8 -6.45 -3.44 7.16
CA ILE A 8 -5.10 -3.42 7.73
C ILE A 8 -4.09 -3.28 6.59
N PHE A 9 -3.23 -2.26 6.67
CA PHE A 9 -2.18 -2.04 5.69
C PHE A 9 -1.17 -3.20 5.69
N GLY A 10 -1.05 -3.87 4.56
CA GLY A 10 -0.23 -5.08 4.40
C GLY A 10 -1.03 -6.37 4.33
N VAL A 11 -2.35 -6.33 4.58
CA VAL A 11 -3.26 -7.46 4.44
C VAL A 11 -4.20 -7.22 3.25
N GLY A 12 -4.09 -8.07 2.24
CA GLY A 12 -5.04 -8.14 1.13
C GLY A 12 -6.00 -9.32 1.27
N ARG A 13 -6.91 -9.52 0.32
CA ARG A 13 -7.89 -10.63 0.37
C ARG A 13 -7.24 -12.01 0.47
N THR A 14 -6.15 -12.24 -0.27
CA THR A 14 -5.40 -13.51 -0.21
C THR A 14 -4.86 -13.80 1.18
N ARG A 15 -4.15 -12.83 1.78
CA ARG A 15 -3.60 -12.95 3.15
C ARG A 15 -4.69 -13.06 4.21
N SER A 16 -5.80 -12.35 4.02
CA SER A 16 -6.95 -12.42 4.90
C SER A 16 -7.52 -13.85 4.95
N ASN A 17 -7.68 -14.50 3.79
CA ASN A 17 -8.14 -15.89 3.73
C ASN A 17 -7.14 -16.86 4.36
N GLU A 18 -5.84 -16.66 4.14
CA GLU A 18 -4.76 -17.44 4.76
C GLU A 18 -4.78 -17.31 6.30
N ILE A 19 -4.90 -16.10 6.83
CA ILE A 19 -5.00 -15.85 8.28
C ILE A 19 -6.23 -16.54 8.87
N LEU A 20 -7.39 -16.42 8.21
CA LEU A 20 -8.63 -17.01 8.70
C LEU A 20 -8.62 -18.54 8.65
N GLU A 21 -7.99 -19.13 7.63
CA GLU A 21 -7.75 -20.58 7.56
C GLU A 21 -6.81 -21.05 8.65
N ALA A 22 -5.70 -20.36 8.89
CA ALA A 22 -4.73 -20.71 9.92
C ALA A 22 -5.28 -20.56 11.34
N THR A 23 -6.15 -19.58 11.57
CA THR A 23 -6.78 -19.33 12.88
C THR A 23 -8.07 -20.11 13.11
N GLY A 24 -8.59 -20.80 12.09
CA GLY A 24 -9.83 -21.57 12.17
C GLY A 24 -11.10 -20.72 12.30
N ILE A 25 -11.04 -19.42 12.00
CA ILE A 25 -12.17 -18.50 12.13
C ILE A 25 -12.94 -18.45 10.80
N ASP A 26 -14.27 -18.54 10.87
CA ASP A 26 -15.11 -18.48 9.68
C ASP A 26 -14.97 -17.12 8.96
N LYS A 27 -14.75 -17.21 7.64
CA LYS A 27 -14.59 -16.07 6.74
C LYS A 27 -15.85 -15.21 6.67
N ASN A 28 -17.03 -15.80 6.86
CA ASN A 28 -18.33 -15.12 6.78
C ASN A 28 -18.77 -14.49 8.10
N LEU A 29 -18.09 -14.78 9.21
CA LEU A 29 -18.40 -14.21 10.51
C LEU A 29 -18.41 -12.67 10.44
N ARG A 30 -19.37 -12.01 11.11
CA ARG A 30 -19.38 -10.55 11.20
C ARG A 30 -18.44 -10.06 12.30
N THR A 31 -17.87 -8.88 12.10
CA THR A 31 -16.91 -8.28 13.03
C THR A 31 -17.48 -8.09 14.44
N ARG A 32 -18.79 -7.84 14.57
CA ARG A 32 -19.45 -7.68 15.87
C ARG A 32 -19.55 -9.00 16.66
N ASP A 33 -19.57 -10.11 15.95
CA ASP A 33 -19.81 -11.43 16.53
C ASP A 33 -18.47 -12.15 16.83
N LEU A 34 -17.36 -11.42 16.76
CA LEU A 34 -16.02 -11.92 17.07
C LEU A 34 -15.83 -11.98 18.60
N THR A 35 -15.33 -13.10 19.11
CA THR A 35 -15.00 -13.23 20.54
C THR A 35 -13.63 -12.64 20.86
N ASP A 36 -13.40 -12.26 22.12
CA ASP A 36 -12.12 -11.70 22.56
C ASP A 36 -10.96 -12.71 22.40
N ASP A 37 -11.24 -14.00 22.57
CA ASP A 37 -10.27 -15.08 22.34
C ASP A 37 -9.87 -15.17 20.86
N GLN A 38 -10.84 -15.10 19.95
CA GLN A 38 -10.59 -15.07 18.51
C GLN A 38 -9.82 -13.83 18.08
N LEU A 39 -10.10 -12.68 18.71
CA LEU A 39 -9.38 -11.43 18.47
C LEU A 39 -7.92 -11.56 18.89
N THR A 40 -7.66 -12.11 20.08
CA THR A 40 -6.30 -12.33 20.58
C THR A 40 -5.54 -13.30 19.69
N HIS A 41 -6.18 -14.41 19.31
CA HIS A 41 -5.58 -15.39 18.39
C HIS A 41 -5.23 -14.78 17.01
N LEU A 42 -6.11 -13.94 16.46
CA LEU A 42 -5.82 -13.19 15.22
C LEU A 42 -4.65 -12.23 15.38
N ARG A 43 -4.58 -11.51 16.50
CA ARG A 43 -3.50 -10.56 16.78
C ARG A 43 -2.16 -11.29 16.83
N ASP A 44 -2.07 -12.35 17.62
CA ASP A 44 -0.84 -13.09 17.84
C ASP A 44 -0.33 -13.72 16.54
N TYR A 45 -1.25 -14.30 15.74
CA TYR A 45 -0.89 -14.86 14.44
C TYR A 45 -0.37 -13.80 13.46
N ILE A 46 -1.02 -12.63 13.41
CA ILE A 46 -0.62 -11.55 12.51
C ILE A 46 0.74 -10.98 12.93
N GLU A 47 0.96 -10.72 14.22
CA GLU A 47 2.20 -10.14 14.73
C GLU A 47 3.41 -11.08 14.55
N ALA A 48 3.21 -12.39 14.77
CA ALA A 48 4.28 -13.37 14.62
C ALA A 48 4.70 -13.60 13.16
N ASN A 49 3.74 -13.61 12.22
CA ASN A 49 3.99 -14.08 10.86
C ASN A 49 4.03 -12.97 9.81
N LEU A 50 3.46 -11.80 10.07
CA LEU A 50 3.32 -10.73 9.08
C LEU A 50 3.79 -9.38 9.59
N LYS A 51 4.60 -8.68 8.78
CA LYS A 51 4.84 -7.25 8.95
C LYS A 51 3.64 -6.46 8.41
N VAL A 52 2.97 -5.73 9.28
CA VAL A 52 1.78 -4.92 8.95
C VAL A 52 1.93 -3.47 9.43
N GLU A 53 1.05 -2.59 8.94
CA GLU A 53 0.90 -1.20 9.38
C GLU A 53 2.20 -0.40 9.44
N GLY A 54 2.57 0.07 10.64
CA GLY A 54 3.63 1.05 10.85
C GLY A 54 4.98 0.55 10.36
N ASP A 55 5.32 -0.69 10.68
CA ASP A 55 6.62 -1.26 10.33
C ASP A 55 6.73 -1.48 8.82
N LEU A 56 5.67 -1.97 8.17
CA LEU A 56 5.64 -2.09 6.72
C LEU A 56 5.74 -0.72 6.04
N ARG A 57 5.08 0.32 6.56
CA ARG A 57 5.18 1.69 6.02
C ARG A 57 6.59 2.26 6.17
N ARG A 58 7.23 2.05 7.33
CA ARG A 58 8.61 2.49 7.61
C ARG A 58 9.60 1.79 6.70
N GLU A 59 9.47 0.48 6.52
CA GLU A 59 10.32 -0.32 5.63
C GLU A 59 10.23 0.18 4.18
N VAL A 60 9.01 0.32 3.65
CA VAL A 60 8.78 0.86 2.29
C VAL A 60 9.34 2.28 2.13
N GLN A 61 9.19 3.12 3.15
CA GLN A 61 9.75 4.48 3.12
C GLN A 61 11.28 4.47 3.14
N ALA A 62 11.89 3.61 3.97
CA ALA A 62 13.34 3.44 4.05
C ALA A 62 13.91 2.94 2.72
N ASP A 63 13.24 1.99 2.05
CA ASP A 63 13.63 1.52 0.73
C ASP A 63 13.63 2.62 -0.34
N ILE A 64 12.61 3.48 -0.33
CA ILE A 64 12.54 4.61 -1.26
C ILE A 64 13.64 5.63 -0.93
N ARG A 65 13.88 5.95 0.34
CA ARG A 65 14.95 6.87 0.77
C ARG A 65 16.32 6.35 0.36
N ARG A 66 16.61 5.07 0.63
CA ARG A 66 17.84 4.39 0.20
C ARG A 66 18.09 4.57 -1.29
N LYS A 67 17.08 4.34 -2.14
CA LYS A 67 17.20 4.54 -3.60
C LYS A 67 17.49 5.99 -3.99
N ILE A 68 16.92 6.95 -3.27
CA ILE A 68 17.15 8.39 -3.50
C ILE A 68 18.56 8.80 -3.08
N GLU A 69 19.07 8.27 -1.97
CA GLU A 69 20.40 8.56 -1.41
C GLU A 69 21.52 8.01 -2.30
N ILE A 70 21.42 6.75 -2.75
CA ILE A 70 22.40 6.15 -3.67
C ILE A 70 22.40 6.80 -5.06
N GLY A 71 21.40 7.63 -5.39
CA GLY A 71 21.33 8.35 -6.67
C GLY A 71 20.99 7.48 -7.89
N CYS A 72 20.43 6.28 -7.71
CA CYS A 72 20.08 5.42 -8.84
C CYS A 72 18.95 6.03 -9.70
N TYR A 73 18.77 5.56 -10.93
CA TYR A 73 17.74 6.08 -11.84
C TYR A 73 16.35 6.09 -11.20
N GLN A 74 15.98 5.02 -10.48
CA GLN A 74 14.71 4.97 -9.77
C GLN A 74 14.60 6.06 -8.69
N GLY A 75 15.67 6.28 -7.92
CA GLY A 75 15.76 7.35 -6.93
C GLY A 75 15.57 8.74 -7.52
N LEU A 76 16.21 9.03 -8.65
CA LEU A 76 16.04 10.29 -9.39
C LEU A 76 14.57 10.51 -9.81
N ARG A 77 13.88 9.44 -10.24
CA ARG A 77 12.46 9.49 -10.61
C ARG A 77 11.56 9.70 -9.39
N HIS A 78 11.87 9.04 -8.27
CA HIS A 78 11.18 9.25 -6.99
C HIS A 78 11.31 10.71 -6.52
N ARG A 79 12.53 11.27 -6.54
CA ARG A 79 12.83 12.67 -6.18
C ARG A 79 12.08 13.68 -7.06
N ARG A 80 11.99 13.43 -8.37
CA ARG A 80 11.30 14.31 -9.34
C ARG A 80 9.77 14.13 -9.37
N GLY A 81 9.19 13.21 -8.59
CA GLY A 81 7.75 12.95 -8.65
C GLY A 81 7.29 12.41 -10.01
N LEU A 82 8.09 11.55 -10.65
CA LEU A 82 7.77 10.95 -11.96
C LEU A 82 7.56 9.42 -11.85
N PRO A 83 6.87 8.80 -12.83
CA PRO A 83 6.73 7.35 -12.90
C PRO A 83 8.10 6.66 -12.97
N VAL A 84 8.26 5.57 -12.23
CA VAL A 84 9.56 4.91 -11.97
C VAL A 84 9.81 3.70 -12.87
N ARG A 85 8.76 3.06 -13.40
CA ARG A 85 8.86 1.81 -14.18
C ARG A 85 8.85 2.06 -15.70
N GLY A 86 9.49 3.14 -16.15
CA GLY A 86 9.61 3.46 -17.58
C GLY A 86 8.32 3.90 -18.29
N GLN A 87 7.23 4.20 -17.56
CA GLN A 87 5.99 4.63 -18.18
C GLN A 87 6.13 5.97 -18.92
N ARG A 88 5.37 6.16 -20.00
CA ARG A 88 5.35 7.38 -20.83
C ARG A 88 5.01 8.63 -20.00
N THR A 89 5.91 9.62 -19.97
CA THR A 89 5.71 10.87 -19.21
C THR A 89 5.26 12.07 -20.02
N LYS A 90 5.21 11.95 -21.36
CA LYS A 90 4.81 13.04 -22.27
C LYS A 90 3.35 13.46 -22.06
N THR A 91 2.44 12.49 -21.88
CA THR A 91 1.00 12.71 -21.76
C THR A 91 0.44 12.25 -20.42
N ASN A 92 0.38 10.93 -20.21
CA ASN A 92 -0.39 10.29 -19.13
C ASN A 92 0.53 9.88 -17.98
N ALA A 93 0.64 10.75 -16.96
CA ALA A 93 1.39 10.45 -15.72
C ALA A 93 0.76 11.15 -14.50
N ARG A 94 -0.57 11.35 -14.53
CA ARG A 94 -1.27 12.23 -13.56
C ARG A 94 -1.31 11.67 -12.14
N THR A 95 -1.44 10.36 -11.97
CA THR A 95 -1.37 9.74 -10.63
C THR A 95 -0.06 10.07 -9.91
N ARG A 96 1.04 10.26 -10.64
CA ARG A 96 2.34 10.60 -10.06
C ARG A 96 2.68 12.09 -10.10
N LYS A 97 2.29 12.81 -11.16
CA LYS A 97 2.49 14.27 -11.31
C LYS A 97 1.50 15.12 -10.49
N GLY A 98 0.41 14.51 -10.02
CA GLY A 98 -0.71 15.22 -9.42
C GLY A 98 -1.65 15.89 -10.44
N PRO A 99 -2.62 16.68 -9.93
CA PRO A 99 -3.60 17.39 -10.75
C PRO A 99 -2.95 18.25 -11.84
N LYS A 100 -3.70 18.50 -12.93
CA LYS A 100 -3.19 19.28 -14.06
C LYS A 100 -3.07 20.75 -13.66
N ARG A 101 -1.84 21.19 -13.34
CA ARG A 101 -1.49 22.61 -13.24
C ARG A 101 -1.48 23.21 -14.66
N THR A 102 -2.46 24.06 -14.96
CA THR A 102 -2.47 24.88 -16.18
C THR A 102 -1.44 25.99 -16.03
N ILE A 103 -0.69 26.27 -17.09
CA ILE A 103 0.21 27.43 -17.12
C ILE A 103 -0.63 28.61 -17.62
N ALA A 104 -0.82 29.61 -16.77
CA ALA A 104 -1.49 30.85 -17.15
C ALA A 104 -0.80 31.45 -18.38
N GLY A 105 -1.58 31.86 -19.39
CA GLY A 105 -1.05 32.43 -20.63
C GLY A 105 -0.81 31.46 -21.79
N LYS A 106 -0.97 30.14 -21.62
CA LYS A 106 -0.89 29.21 -22.77
C LYS A 106 -2.21 29.21 -23.54
N LYS A 107 -2.28 30.08 -24.57
CA LYS A 107 -3.39 30.15 -25.54
C LYS A 107 -3.72 28.72 -26.00
N LYS A 108 -4.99 28.33 -25.91
CA LYS A 108 -5.48 27.05 -26.46
C LYS A 108 -5.15 27.10 -27.95
N ALA A 109 -4.16 26.34 -28.41
CA ALA A 109 -3.97 26.14 -29.84
C ALA A 109 -5.27 25.47 -30.34
N ARG A 110 -5.98 26.17 -31.23
CA ARG A 110 -7.09 25.58 -31.97
C ARG A 110 -6.55 24.48 -32.88
#